data_AF-A0A966IUY9-F1
#
_entry.id   AF-A0A966IUY9-F1
#
_cell.length_a   1.000
_cell.length_b   1.000
_cell.length_c   1.000
_cell.angle_alpha   90.00
_cell.angle_beta   90.00
_cell.angle_gamma   90.00
#
_symmetry.space_group_name_H-M   'P 1'
#
loop_
_entity.id
_entity.type
_entity.pdbx_description
1 polymer ?
#
loop_
_entity_poly.entity_id
_entity_poly.type
_entity_poly.pdbx_seq_one_letter_code
_entity_poly.pdbx_strand_id
1 'polypeptide(L)'
;MKTSFSPFLVGLKMMIIGKSLTELETYKPTLTKAPDFEGFWSSSLKLYPQSDAVLNQISSPIKTVDIFDVTIAGFNGDPIKGW
;
A
#
# COMPACT_ATOMS: atom_id res chain seq x y z
N MET A 1 13.56 59.23 5.52
CA MET A 1 12.92 58.00 6.00
C MET A 1 13.41 56.85 5.14
N LYS A 2 14.21 55.93 5.68
CA LYS A 2 14.69 54.74 4.96
C LYS A 2 13.65 53.64 5.16
N THR A 3 12.86 53.35 4.14
CA THR A 3 11.95 52.20 4.12
C THR A 3 12.78 50.95 3.87
N SER A 4 12.97 50.14 4.92
CA SER A 4 13.56 48.81 4.83
C SER A 4 12.59 47.87 4.12
N PHE A 5 12.94 47.46 2.90
CA PHE A 5 12.28 46.35 2.22
C PHE A 5 12.99 45.07 2.69
N SER A 6 12.33 44.25 3.51
CA SER A 6 12.84 42.94 3.90
C SER A 6 12.70 41.99 2.70
N PRO A 7 13.80 41.44 2.15
CA PRO A 7 13.70 40.27 1.28
C PRO A 7 13.48 39.04 2.19
N PHE A 8 13.22 37.88 1.60
CA PHE A 8 12.99 36.58 2.27
C PHE A 8 11.52 36.25 2.60
N LEU A 9 10.68 36.29 1.57
CA LEU A 9 9.80 35.14 1.30
C LEU A 9 10.67 34.02 0.68
N VAL A 10 11.53 33.40 1.49
CA VAL A 10 12.18 32.14 1.10
C VAL A 10 11.18 31.02 1.32
N GLY A 11 10.90 30.35 0.21
CA GLY A 11 10.14 29.12 0.03
C GLY A 11 9.53 28.49 1.27
N LEU A 12 8.21 28.34 1.23
CA LEU A 12 7.47 27.39 2.06
C LEU A 12 8.15 26.01 1.92
N LYS A 13 9.05 25.69 2.84
CA LYS A 13 9.66 24.36 2.93
C LYS A 13 8.51 23.44 3.27
N MET A 14 8.10 22.62 2.31
CA MET A 14 7.16 21.52 2.52
C MET A 14 7.58 20.81 3.81
N MET A 15 6.76 20.93 4.86
CA MET A 15 7.07 20.35 6.16
C MET A 15 6.81 18.86 6.06
N ILE A 16 7.85 18.08 5.75
CA ILE A 16 7.79 16.63 5.83
C ILE A 16 7.68 16.27 7.31
N ILE A 17 6.54 15.68 7.69
CA ILE A 17 6.29 15.19 9.03
C ILE A 17 6.80 13.75 9.11
N GLY A 18 7.74 13.49 10.02
CA GLY A 18 8.35 12.18 10.21
C GLY A 18 9.85 12.27 10.45
N LYS A 19 10.50 11.11 10.48
CA LYS A 19 11.96 11.00 10.53
C LYS A 19 12.56 11.54 9.22
N SER A 20 13.75 12.12 9.32
CA SER A 20 14.53 12.49 8.13
C SER A 20 14.90 11.25 7.32
N LEU A 21 15.25 11.44 6.04
CA LEU A 21 15.72 10.36 5.18
C LEU A 21 16.88 9.57 5.81
N THR A 22 17.88 10.28 6.32
CA THR A 22 19.05 9.68 6.99
C THR A 22 18.68 8.87 8.23
N GLU A 23 17.69 9.32 9.01
CA GLU A 23 17.17 8.54 10.12
C GLU A 23 16.40 7.31 9.64
N LEU A 24 15.62 7.40 8.55
CA LEU A 24 14.86 6.29 7.99
C LEU A 24 15.76 5.21 7.36
N GLU A 25 16.86 5.59 6.71
CA GLU A 25 17.85 4.67 6.15
C GLU A 25 18.44 3.71 7.20
N THR A 26 18.50 4.16 8.46
CA THR A 26 19.03 3.37 9.59
C THR A 26 17.93 2.94 10.57
N TYR A 27 16.67 3.27 10.29
CA TYR A 27 15.56 2.99 11.20
C TYR A 27 15.24 1.50 11.24
N LYS A 28 15.56 0.87 12.37
CA LYS A 28 15.29 -0.54 12.64
C LYS A 28 14.74 -0.72 14.06
N PRO A 29 13.43 -0.54 14.29
CA PRO A 29 12.84 -0.73 15.60
C PRO A 29 12.91 -2.21 16.01
N THR A 30 12.76 -2.46 17.31
CA THR A 30 12.66 -3.84 17.81
C THR A 30 11.38 -4.48 17.28
N LEU A 31 11.47 -5.71 16.78
CA LEU A 31 10.31 -6.46 16.28
C LEU A 31 9.38 -6.84 17.43
N THR A 32 8.08 -6.75 17.20
CA THR A 32 7.03 -6.96 18.21
C THR A 32 6.21 -8.24 17.95
N LYS A 33 6.75 -9.19 17.18
CA LYS A 33 6.00 -10.39 16.82
C LYS A 33 5.65 -11.21 18.07
N ALA A 34 4.42 -11.71 18.12
CA ALA A 34 3.98 -12.64 19.16
C ALA A 34 4.68 -14.00 19.02
N PRO A 35 4.77 -14.82 20.09
CA PRO A 35 5.41 -16.14 20.05
C PRO A 35 4.83 -17.10 19.01
N ASP A 36 3.53 -16.96 18.71
CA ASP A 36 2.75 -17.83 17.83
C ASP A 36 2.56 -17.29 16.41
N PHE A 37 3.22 -16.18 16.06
CA PHE A 37 3.01 -15.45 14.79
C PHE A 37 3.00 -16.37 13.56
N GLU A 38 3.97 -17.28 13.44
CA GLU A 38 4.06 -18.21 12.30
C GLU A 38 2.90 -19.22 12.28
N GLY A 39 2.53 -19.73 13.47
CA GLY A 39 1.43 -20.68 13.62
C GLY A 39 0.08 -20.05 13.30
N PHE A 40 -0.14 -18.82 13.75
CA PHE A 40 -1.33 -18.03 13.43
C PHE A 40 -1.51 -17.87 11.91
N TRP A 41 -0.46 -17.45 11.18
CA TRP A 41 -0.58 -17.25 9.73
C TRP A 41 -0.67 -18.58 8.97
N SER A 42 0.09 -19.60 9.37
CA SER A 42 0.00 -20.93 8.74
C SER A 42 -1.39 -21.54 8.88
N SER A 43 -2.00 -21.45 10.06
CA SER A 43 -3.36 -21.94 10.27
C SER A 43 -4.40 -21.11 9.53
N SER A 44 -4.29 -19.78 9.55
CA SER A 44 -5.21 -18.87 8.84
C SER A 44 -5.26 -19.16 7.34
N LEU A 45 -4.11 -19.39 6.70
CA LEU A 45 -4.03 -19.69 5.26
C LEU A 45 -4.52 -21.10 4.91
N LYS A 46 -4.41 -22.07 5.85
CA LYS A 46 -4.90 -23.45 5.63
C LYS A 46 -6.43 -23.55 5.68
N LEU A 47 -7.10 -22.67 6.41
CA LEU A 47 -8.57 -22.68 6.54
C LEU A 47 -9.26 -22.30 5.22
N TYR A 48 -8.63 -21.44 4.42
CA TYR A 48 -9.19 -20.92 3.19
C TYR A 48 -8.19 -21.13 2.05
N PRO A 49 -8.10 -22.36 1.52
CA PRO A 49 -7.17 -22.65 0.44
C PRO A 49 -7.50 -21.82 -0.79
N GLN A 50 -6.46 -21.49 -1.55
CA GLN A 50 -6.60 -20.72 -2.78
C GLN A 50 -7.55 -21.45 -3.76
N SER A 51 -8.52 -20.71 -4.30
CA SER A 51 -9.36 -21.14 -5.41
C SER A 51 -8.92 -20.47 -6.70
N ASP A 52 -9.40 -21.00 -7.83
CA ASP A 52 -9.25 -20.33 -9.11
C ASP A 52 -9.98 -18.98 -9.11
N ALA A 53 -9.42 -18.04 -9.89
CA ALA A 53 -10.03 -16.73 -10.12
C ALA A 53 -11.12 -16.84 -11.19
N VAL A 54 -12.20 -16.08 -11.02
CA VAL A 54 -13.18 -15.83 -12.08
C VAL A 54 -12.73 -14.61 -12.87
N LEU A 55 -12.52 -14.79 -14.17
CA LEU A 55 -12.07 -13.74 -15.08
C LEU A 55 -13.16 -13.47 -16.11
N ASN A 56 -13.71 -12.26 -16.11
CA ASN A 56 -14.66 -11.81 -17.12
C ASN A 56 -14.03 -10.71 -17.95
N GLN A 57 -13.68 -10.99 -19.22
CA GLN A 57 -13.16 -9.95 -20.09
C GLN A 57 -14.22 -8.88 -20.33
N ILE A 58 -13.84 -7.61 -20.17
CA ILE A 58 -14.74 -6.47 -20.39
C ILE A 58 -14.29 -5.66 -21.61
N SER A 59 -15.26 -5.02 -22.26
CA SER A 59 -14.97 -4.08 -23.34
C SER A 59 -14.34 -2.80 -22.78
N SER A 60 -13.28 -2.34 -23.43
CA SER A 60 -12.55 -1.12 -23.05
C SER A 60 -12.16 -0.31 -24.29
N PRO A 61 -12.10 1.03 -24.20
CA PRO A 61 -11.53 1.86 -25.26
C PRO A 61 -10.01 1.74 -25.37
N ILE A 62 -9.33 1.12 -24.38
CA ILE A 62 -7.88 0.90 -24.41
C ILE A 62 -7.60 -0.29 -25.33
N LYS A 63 -6.83 -0.05 -26.39
CA LYS A 63 -6.61 -1.02 -27.48
C LYS A 63 -5.36 -1.89 -27.33
N THR A 64 -4.53 -1.59 -26.34
CA THR A 64 -3.19 -2.20 -26.16
C THR A 64 -3.13 -3.22 -25.05
N VAL A 65 -4.21 -3.40 -24.30
CA VAL A 65 -4.33 -4.39 -23.21
C VAL A 65 -5.74 -4.96 -23.20
N ASP A 66 -5.85 -6.21 -22.78
CA ASP A 66 -7.13 -6.80 -22.40
C ASP A 66 -7.44 -6.46 -20.95
N ILE A 67 -8.70 -6.13 -20.65
CA ILE A 67 -9.16 -5.80 -19.29
C ILE A 67 -10.14 -6.86 -18.83
N PHE A 68 -9.95 -7.36 -17.61
CA PHE A 68 -10.79 -8.38 -17.01
C PHE A 68 -11.39 -7.86 -15.71
N ASP A 69 -12.68 -8.05 -15.50
CA ASP A 69 -13.26 -8.01 -14.17
C ASP A 69 -12.89 -9.32 -13.44
N VAL A 70 -12.03 -9.20 -12.43
CA VAL A 70 -11.46 -10.34 -11.69
C VAL A 70 -12.21 -10.52 -10.38
N THR A 71 -12.56 -11.76 -10.05
CA THR A 71 -13.04 -12.14 -8.71
C THR A 71 -12.21 -13.29 -8.16
N ILE A 72 -11.68 -13.15 -6.95
CA ILE A 72 -11.00 -14.22 -6.21
C ILE A 72 -11.72 -14.49 -4.89
N ALA A 73 -11.54 -15.69 -4.35
CA ALA A 73 -11.95 -15.99 -2.98
C ALA A 73 -10.93 -15.40 -1.98
N GLY A 74 -11.38 -14.49 -1.13
CA GLY A 74 -10.62 -13.94 -0.01
C GLY A 74 -10.76 -14.76 1.26
N PHE A 75 -10.59 -14.11 2.41
CA PHE A 75 -10.81 -14.74 3.71
C PHE A 75 -12.24 -15.29 3.79
N ASN A 76 -12.40 -16.54 4.26
CA ASN A 76 -13.72 -17.18 4.36
C ASN A 76 -14.49 -17.30 3.03
N GLY A 77 -13.79 -17.25 1.90
CA GLY A 77 -14.42 -17.31 0.59
C GLY A 77 -15.10 -16.00 0.17
N ASP A 78 -14.92 -14.90 0.92
CA ASP A 78 -15.51 -13.61 0.58
C ASP A 78 -15.01 -13.16 -0.81
N PRO A 79 -15.90 -12.73 -1.72
CA PRO A 79 -15.51 -12.36 -3.06
C PRO A 79 -14.72 -11.03 -3.06
N ILE A 80 -13.49 -11.07 -3.55
CA ILE A 80 -12.63 -9.89 -3.70
C ILE A 80 -12.55 -9.53 -5.18
N LYS A 81 -12.80 -8.26 -5.50
CA LYS A 81 -12.83 -7.73 -6.88
C LYS A 81 -11.53 -7.05 -7.26
N GLY A 82 -11.20 -7.08 -8.56
CA GLY A 82 -10.04 -6.40 -9.15
C GLY A 82 -10.16 -6.23 -10.66
N TRP A 83 -9.15 -5.59 -11.25
CA TRP A 83 -8.98 -5.37 -12.69
C TRP A 83 -7.59 -5.82 -13.15
#